data_AF-A0A345ZN52-F1
#
_entry.id   AF-A0A345ZN52-F1
#
_cell.length_a   1.000
_cell.length_b   1.000
_cell.length_c   1.000
_cell.angle_alpha   90.00
_cell.angle_beta   90.00
_cell.angle_gamma   90.00
#
_symmetry.space_group_name_H-M   'P 1'
#
loop_
_entity.id
_entity.type
_entity.pdbx_description
1 polymer ?
#
loop_
_entity_poly.entity_id
_entity_poly.type
_entity_poly.pdbx_seq_one_letter_code
_entity_poly.pdbx_strand_id
1 'polypeptide(L)'
;MLDVTADRLQQQHAYLEDGIAHAMRRAGTGPDLVLERRLMGQARLLQAMLSDRSAAQAVADVAEAARRVMDTSEPEAPLQMLAIARDNLARTVRRYAMGLPRRAH
;
A
#
# COMPACT_ATOMS: atom_id res chain seq x y z
N MET A 1 0.35 -3.82 -22.59
CA MET A 1 -0.72 -3.40 -21.67
C MET A 1 -0.75 -4.44 -20.55
N LEU A 2 -0.58 -4.05 -19.28
CA LEU A 2 -0.67 -5.02 -18.17
C LEU A 2 -2.09 -5.58 -18.16
N ASP A 3 -2.24 -6.90 -18.33
CA ASP A 3 -3.51 -7.58 -18.11
C ASP A 3 -3.76 -7.61 -16.60
N VAL A 4 -4.51 -6.61 -16.12
CA VAL A 4 -4.83 -6.42 -14.70
C VAL A 4 -6.18 -7.07 -14.42
N THR A 5 -6.15 -8.16 -13.67
CA THR A 5 -7.35 -8.83 -13.14
C THR A 5 -7.61 -8.41 -11.70
N ALA A 6 -8.86 -8.56 -11.25
CA ALA A 6 -9.25 -8.31 -9.86
C ALA A 6 -8.38 -9.10 -8.87
N ASP A 7 -8.11 -10.38 -9.16
CA ASP A 7 -7.27 -11.25 -8.34
C ASP A 7 -5.83 -10.76 -8.24
N ARG A 8 -5.24 -10.33 -9.36
CA ARG A 8 -3.87 -9.82 -9.39
C ARG A 8 -3.75 -8.52 -8.60
N LEU A 9 -4.75 -7.64 -8.71
CA LEU A 9 -4.81 -6.39 -7.95
C LEU A 9 -4.90 -6.67 -6.44
N GLN A 10 -5.78 -7.59 -6.03
CA GLN A 10 -5.92 -7.98 -4.64
C GLN A 10 -4.65 -8.63 -4.08
N GLN A 11 -4.01 -9.49 -4.87
CA GLN A 11 -2.72 -10.08 -4.51
C GLN A 11 -1.65 -9.01 -4.30
N GLN A 12 -1.55 -8.03 -5.21
CA GLN A 12 -0.58 -6.95 -5.07
C GLN A 12 -0.86 -6.05 -3.86
N HIS A 13 -2.14 -5.77 -3.59
CA HIS A 13 -2.55 -5.06 -2.38
C HIS A 13 -2.18 -5.83 -1.11
N ALA A 14 -2.40 -7.15 -1.06
CA ALA A 14 -1.98 -8.00 0.07
C ALA A 14 -0.46 -7.96 0.30
N TYR A 15 0.34 -7.98 -0.77
CA TYR A 15 1.79 -7.84 -0.64
C TYR A 15 2.24 -6.49 -0.07
N LEU A 16 1.54 -5.41 -0.42
CA LEU A 16 1.79 -4.10 0.17
C LEU A 16 1.41 -4.08 1.66
N GLU A 17 0.25 -4.65 2.01
CA GLU A 17 -0.23 -4.77 3.39
C GLU A 17 0.73 -5.57 4.29
N ASP A 18 1.33 -6.64 3.78
CA ASP A 18 2.36 -7.39 4.51
C ASP A 18 3.61 -6.53 4.80
N GLY A 19 4.03 -5.73 3.83
CA GLY A 19 5.13 -4.78 4.00
C GLY A 19 4.82 -3.72 5.06
N ILE A 20 3.59 -3.20 5.04
CA ILE A 20 3.10 -2.22 6.02
C ILE A 20 3.04 -2.83 7.43
N ALA A 21 2.54 -4.06 7.57
CA ALA A 21 2.52 -4.76 8.85
C ALA A 21 3.95 -5.01 9.39
N HIS A 22 4.94 -5.18 8.51
CA HIS A 22 6.33 -5.23 8.92
C HIS A 22 6.85 -3.86 9.37
N ALA A 23 6.53 -2.78 8.65
CA ALA A 23 6.90 -1.41 9.02
C ALA A 23 6.31 -1.01 10.39
N MET A 24 5.05 -1.35 10.66
CA MET A 24 4.40 -1.09 11.96
C MET A 24 5.08 -1.83 13.11
N ARG A 25 5.49 -3.09 12.91
CA ARG A 25 6.20 -3.87 13.94
C ARG A 25 7.59 -3.33 14.24
N ARG A 26 8.21 -2.64 13.28
CA ARG A 26 9.54 -2.01 13.43
C ARG A 26 9.47 -0.52 13.80
N ALA A 27 8.28 0.05 13.93
CA ALA A 27 8.11 1.46 14.25
C ALA A 27 8.89 1.83 15.53
N GLY A 28 9.71 2.88 15.47
CA GLY A 28 10.55 3.30 16.59
C GLY A 28 11.86 2.51 16.80
N THR A 29 12.16 1.50 15.97
CA THR A 29 13.46 0.77 16.03
C THR A 29 14.54 1.34 15.12
N GLY A 30 14.27 2.48 14.46
CA GLY A 30 15.18 3.14 13.53
C GLY A 30 14.96 2.74 12.05
N PRO A 31 15.66 3.42 11.13
CA PRO A 31 15.39 3.31 9.70
C PRO A 31 15.79 1.93 9.14
N ASP A 32 14.89 1.33 8.36
CA ASP A 32 15.14 0.11 7.58
C ASP A 32 15.01 0.41 6.08
N LEU A 33 16.14 0.72 5.46
CA LEU A 33 16.20 1.12 4.05
C LEU A 33 15.81 -0.01 3.09
N VAL A 34 15.99 -1.27 3.49
CA VAL A 34 15.62 -2.43 2.66
C VAL A 34 14.11 -2.57 2.64
N LEU A 35 13.48 -2.48 3.82
CA LEU A 35 12.03 -2.47 3.94
C LEU A 35 11.40 -1.29 3.21
N GLU A 36 11.95 -0.09 3.37
CA GLU A 36 11.46 1.12 2.69
C GLU A 36 11.48 0.95 1.17
N ARG A 37 12.62 0.53 0.61
CA ARG A 37 12.75 0.31 -0.85
C ARG A 37 11.77 -0.73 -1.35
N ARG A 38 11.58 -1.82 -0.60
CA ARG A 38 10.61 -2.87 -0.95
C ARG A 38 9.19 -2.32 -0.97
N LEU A 39 8.78 -1.59 0.07
CA LEU A 39 7.45 -1.01 0.21
C LEU A 39 7.17 -0.01 -0.91
N MET A 40 8.12 0.88 -1.21
CA MET A 40 8.02 1.85 -2.31
C MET A 40 7.92 1.16 -3.68
N GLY A 41 8.66 0.06 -3.88
CA GLY A 41 8.54 -0.76 -5.09
C GLY A 41 7.15 -1.40 -5.24
N GLN A 42 6.60 -1.96 -4.15
CA GLN A 42 5.27 -2.55 -4.14
C GLN A 42 4.18 -1.50 -4.39
N ALA A 43 4.31 -0.31 -3.79
CA ALA A 43 3.41 0.81 -3.98
C ALA A 43 3.41 1.28 -5.44
N ARG A 44 4.58 1.45 -6.06
CA ARG A 44 4.68 1.83 -7.49
C ARG A 44 4.05 0.80 -8.42
N LEU A 45 4.25 -0.49 -8.14
CA LEU A 45 3.62 -1.57 -8.89
C LEU A 45 2.09 -1.53 -8.75
N LEU A 46 1.58 -1.32 -7.54
CA LEU A 46 0.14 -1.20 -7.30
C LEU A 46 -0.44 0.04 -8.00
N GLN A 47 0.26 1.18 -7.94
CA GLN A 47 -0.13 2.40 -8.69
C GLN A 47 -0.19 2.16 -10.19
N ALA A 48 0.78 1.44 -10.77
CA ALA A 48 0.77 1.13 -12.19
C ALA A 48 -0.41 0.22 -12.61
N MET A 49 -0.97 -0.56 -11.68
CA MET A 49 -2.16 -1.38 -11.91
C MET A 49 -3.47 -0.60 -11.77
N LEU A 50 -3.43 0.55 -11.08
CA LEU A 50 -4.57 1.42 -10.87
C LEU A 50 -4.59 2.49 -11.97
N SER A 51 -5.51 2.38 -12.93
CA SER A 51 -5.66 3.40 -13.98
C SER A 51 -6.37 4.67 -13.49
N ASP A 52 -6.95 4.65 -12.29
CA ASP A 52 -7.64 5.78 -11.68
C ASP A 52 -6.70 6.65 -10.84
N ARG A 53 -6.75 7.97 -11.03
CA ARG A 53 -5.88 8.92 -10.31
C ARG A 53 -6.15 8.93 -8.82
N SER A 54 -7.41 8.86 -8.38
CA SER A 54 -7.75 8.88 -6.96
C SER A 54 -7.27 7.60 -6.25
N ALA A 55 -7.34 6.46 -6.93
CA ALA A 55 -6.80 5.20 -6.45
C ALA A 55 -5.28 5.21 -6.39
N ALA A 56 -4.60 5.75 -7.40
CA ALA A 56 -3.15 5.91 -7.38
C ALA A 56 -2.68 6.86 -6.26
N GLN A 57 -3.47 7.90 -5.94
CA GLN A 57 -3.18 8.80 -4.82
C GLN A 57 -3.32 8.08 -3.47
N ALA A 58 -4.36 7.26 -3.28
CA ALA A 58 -4.52 6.49 -2.04
C ALA A 58 -3.33 5.58 -1.75
N VAL A 59 -2.71 4.99 -2.80
CA VAL A 59 -1.46 4.21 -2.63
C VAL A 59 -0.28 5.10 -2.24
N ALA A 60 -0.16 6.29 -2.82
CA ALA A 60 0.89 7.25 -2.48
C ALA A 60 0.78 7.68 -1.01
N ASP A 61 -0.43 7.96 -0.53
CA ASP A 61 -0.69 8.37 0.85
C ASP A 61 -0.29 7.28 1.85
N VAL A 62 -0.61 6.02 1.54
CA VAL A 62 -0.18 4.87 2.35
C VAL A 62 1.34 4.72 2.36
N ALA A 63 1.99 4.83 1.20
CA ALA A 63 3.44 4.72 1.10
C ALA A 63 4.15 5.83 1.91
N GLU A 64 3.66 7.07 1.79
CA GLU A 64 4.16 8.21 2.55
C GLU A 64 3.98 8.03 4.06
N ALA A 65 2.79 7.61 4.50
CA ALA A 65 2.51 7.35 5.91
C ALA A 65 3.40 6.21 6.45
N ALA A 66 3.60 5.14 5.68
CA ALA A 66 4.50 4.05 6.06
C ALA A 66 5.95 4.53 6.19
N ARG A 67 6.43 5.39 5.27
CA ARG A 67 7.76 6.00 5.37
C ARG A 67 7.92 6.78 6.66
N ARG A 68 6.94 7.62 7.01
CA ARG A 68 6.97 8.41 8.25
C ARG A 68 7.03 7.53 9.50
N VAL A 69 6.32 6.39 9.50
CA VAL A 69 6.38 5.41 10.60
C VAL A 69 7.78 4.79 10.75
N MET A 70 8.51 4.61 9.66
CA MET A 70 9.87 4.05 9.67
C MET A 70 10.95 5.07 10.07
N ASP A 71 10.71 6.36 9.79
CA ASP A 71 11.69 7.43 9.99
C ASP A 71 11.54 8.16 11.34
N THR A 72 10.36 8.13 11.95
CA THR A 72 10.10 8.80 13.22
C THR A 72 10.62 8.01 14.43
N SER A 73 11.10 8.75 15.44
CA SER A 73 11.36 8.21 16.79
C SER A 73 10.08 8.17 17.65
N GLU A 74 9.05 8.93 17.28
CA GLU A 74 7.73 8.99 17.94
C GLU A 74 6.65 8.45 16.97
N PRO A 75 6.33 7.15 17.01
CA PRO A 75 5.51 6.51 15.98
C PRO A 75 4.00 6.66 16.17
N GLU A 76 3.51 7.13 17.33
CA GLU A 76 2.08 7.12 17.65
C GLU A 76 1.21 7.87 16.62
N ALA A 77 1.56 9.12 16.30
CA ALA A 77 0.81 9.91 15.33
C ALA A 77 0.93 9.36 13.89
N PRO A 78 2.14 9.01 13.38
CA PRO A 78 2.26 8.37 12.06
C PRO A 78 1.56 7.01 11.95
N LEU A 79 1.50 6.21 13.02
CA LEU A 79 0.76 4.94 13.04
C LEU A 79 -0.75 5.16 12.89
N GLN A 80 -1.31 6.18 13.54
CA GLN A 80 -2.72 6.53 13.37
C GLN A 80 -3.02 6.99 11.94
N MET A 81 -2.17 7.86 11.37
CA MET A 81 -2.30 8.30 9.98
C MET A 81 -2.21 7.13 9.00
N LEU A 82 -1.28 6.20 9.23
CA LEU A 82 -1.12 5.00 8.44
C LEU A 82 -2.37 4.10 8.51
N ALA A 83 -2.97 3.93 9.69
CA ALA A 83 -4.20 3.15 9.84
C ALA A 83 -5.36 3.74 9.00
N ILE A 84 -5.52 5.07 9.00
CA ILE A 84 -6.53 5.76 8.20
C ILE A 84 -6.24 5.59 6.70
N ALA A 85 -4.98 5.77 6.28
CA ALA A 85 -4.59 5.63 4.88
C ALA A 85 -4.82 4.20 4.37
N ARG A 86 -4.48 3.18 5.17
CA ARG A 86 -4.70 1.76 4.83
C ARG A 86 -6.17 1.45 4.62
N ASP A 87 -7.03 1.92 5.52
CA ASP A 87 -8.47 1.67 5.41
C ASP A 87 -9.07 2.34 4.16
N ASN A 88 -8.65 3.58 3.85
CA ASN A 88 -9.02 4.26 2.62
C ASN A 88 -8.55 3.50 1.37
N LEU A 89 -7.31 3.00 1.37
CA LEU A 89 -6.77 2.20 0.27
C LEU A 89 -7.55 0.90 0.09
N ALA A 90 -7.84 0.17 1.17
CA ALA A 90 -8.60 -1.08 1.12
C ALA A 90 -10.00 -0.89 0.52
N ARG A 91 -10.71 0.18 0.94
CA ARG A 91 -12.01 0.55 0.34
C ARG A 91 -11.88 0.86 -1.15
N THR A 92 -10.85 1.61 -1.53
CA THR A 92 -10.61 2.04 -2.91
C THR A 92 -10.26 0.87 -3.82
N VAL A 93 -9.34 0.01 -3.39
CA VAL A 93 -8.97 -1.23 -4.10
C VAL A 93 -10.17 -2.15 -4.25
N ARG A 94 -11.00 -2.31 -3.20
CA ARG A 94 -12.21 -3.13 -3.28
C ARG A 94 -13.19 -2.57 -4.31
N ARG A 95 -13.42 -1.26 -4.33
CA ARG A 95 -14.28 -0.60 -5.31
C ARG A 95 -13.74 -0.76 -6.73
N TYR A 96 -12.43 -0.57 -6.91
CA TYR A 96 -11.77 -0.69 -8.21
C TYR A 96 -11.82 -2.14 -8.74
N ALA A 97 -11.57 -3.12 -7.89
CA ALA A 97 -11.62 -4.54 -8.23
C ALA A 97 -13.02 -5.01 -8.69
N MET A 98 -14.11 -4.37 -8.23
CA MET A 98 -15.46 -4.68 -8.71
C MET A 98 -15.67 -4.34 -10.20
N GLY A 99 -14.87 -3.41 -10.74
CA GLY A 99 -14.92 -3.02 -12.15
C GLY A 99 -13.95 -3.80 -13.05
N LEU A 100 -13.12 -4.68 -12.49
CA LEU A 100 -12.12 -5.45 -13.24
C LEU A 100 -12.62 -6.86 -13.58
N PRO A 101 -12.16 -7.45 -14.69
CA PRO A 101 -12.41 -8.86 -14.97
C PRO A 101 -11.77 -9.72 -13.87
N ARG A 102 -12.52 -10.73 -13.42
CA ARG A 102 -11.96 -11.80 -12.58
C ARG A 102 -11.15 -12.75 -13.46
N ARG A 103 -10.10 -13.34 -12.91
CA ARG A 103 -9.28 -14.30 -13.64
C ARG A 103 -10.15 -15.50 -14.00
N ALA A 104 -10.36 -15.75 -15.29
CA ALA A 104 -10.95 -17.00 -15.75
C ALA A 104 -9.95 -18.13 -15.48
N HIS A 105 -10.37 -19.13 -14.71
CA HIS A 105 -9.61 -20.34 -14.43
C HIS A 105 -9.53 -21.25 -15.65
#